data_AF-R0KCI5-F1
#
_entry.id   AF-R0KCI5-F1
#
_cell.length_a   1.000
_cell.length_b   1.000
_cell.length_c   1.000
_cell.angle_alpha   90.00
_cell.angle_beta   90.00
_cell.angle_gamma   90.00
#
_symmetry.space_group_name_H-M   'P 1'
#
loop_
_entity.id
_entity.type
_entity.pdbx_description
1 polymer ?
#
loop_
_entity_poly.entity_id
_entity_poly.type
_entity_poly.pdbx_seq_one_letter_code
_entity_poly.pdbx_strand_id
1 'polypeptide(L)'
;MSTHTVRSDIILQGQNNWELWIFIVKRIAEAGDVWEYIDPNKPANPLQKPVQPTRPAPTELLYHIKDKATVYDQIKTLQELYSPTTSDMEYRVQKDYEAAKVLHARRANVEDWCSEFLTAYSRAKQLDLPEVHGFRAHKDLLRAIKQVDAAYAASASLDIFKAEENWNSDRSKPIPHQSQLPTVIAEYLRYYRTTYSRKVNIHGGAFGATISGQPSPYVNKKRSRDEATKPTKPCLCGDSHFWGQCPYIDTAL
;
A
#
# COMPACT_ATOMS: atom_id res chain seq x y z
N MET A 1 3.78 -17.46 -15.01
CA MET A 1 4.39 -18.68 -14.46
C MET A 1 4.31 -18.59 -12.95
N SER A 2 3.27 -19.20 -12.36
CA SER A 2 2.97 -19.05 -10.93
C SER A 2 3.80 -20.02 -10.10
N THR A 3 4.71 -19.48 -9.30
CA THR A 3 5.47 -20.18 -8.29
C THR A 3 4.57 -20.49 -7.09
N HIS A 4 3.98 -21.68 -7.07
CA HIS A 4 3.38 -22.22 -5.85
C HIS A 4 4.47 -22.88 -5.00
N THR A 5 5.00 -22.13 -4.04
CA THR A 5 5.81 -22.66 -2.95
C THR A 5 4.89 -23.36 -1.95
N VAL A 6 4.67 -24.66 -2.15
CA VAL A 6 4.12 -25.53 -1.10
C VAL A 6 5.22 -25.74 -0.06
N ARG A 7 5.12 -25.03 1.06
CA ARG A 7 5.97 -25.22 2.25
C ARG A 7 5.37 -26.36 3.08
N SER A 8 5.54 -27.59 2.60
CA SER A 8 5.34 -28.78 3.45
C SER A 8 6.67 -29.04 4.14
N ASP A 9 6.74 -28.83 5.45
CA ASP A 9 7.91 -29.18 6.26
C ASP A 9 8.07 -30.71 6.19
N ILE A 10 8.90 -31.19 5.27
CA ILE A 10 9.22 -32.61 5.16
C ILE A 10 10.09 -32.94 6.36
N ILE A 11 9.51 -33.60 7.36
CA ILE A 11 10.21 -34.08 8.55
C ILE A 11 10.64 -35.52 8.30
N LEU A 12 11.89 -35.84 8.63
CA LEU A 12 12.45 -37.18 8.49
C LEU A 12 11.80 -38.13 9.53
N GLN A 13 10.70 -38.78 9.15
CA GLN A 13 9.97 -39.73 10.01
C GLN A 13 10.32 -41.20 9.72
N GLY A 14 11.04 -41.48 8.64
CA GLY A 14 11.43 -42.82 8.22
C GLY A 14 12.03 -42.84 6.81
N GLN A 15 12.37 -44.03 6.33
CA GLN A 15 13.04 -44.24 5.04
C GLN A 15 12.30 -43.61 3.86
N ASN A 16 10.96 -43.63 3.88
CA ASN A 16 10.12 -43.09 2.81
C ASN A 16 10.30 -41.58 2.60
N ASN A 17 10.77 -40.85 3.63
CA ASN A 17 10.94 -39.41 3.59
C ASN A 17 12.39 -39.00 3.31
N TRP A 18 13.34 -39.95 3.26
CA TRP A 18 14.77 -39.67 3.12
C TRP A 18 15.09 -38.90 1.85
N GLU A 19 14.64 -39.39 0.69
CA GLU A 19 14.93 -38.81 -0.63
C GLU A 19 14.43 -37.37 -0.75
N LEU A 20 13.19 -37.13 -0.30
CA LEU A 20 12.59 -35.79 -0.36
C LEU A 20 13.22 -34.84 0.67
N TRP A 21 13.55 -35.35 1.86
CA TRP A 21 14.20 -34.58 2.91
C TRP A 21 15.60 -34.13 2.49
N ILE A 22 16.44 -35.06 2.02
CA ILE A 22 17.81 -34.75 1.60
C ILE A 22 17.83 -33.84 0.37
N PHE A 23 16.86 -33.97 -0.53
CA PHE A 23 16.70 -33.08 -1.68
C PHE A 23 16.39 -31.63 -1.26
N ILE A 24 15.50 -31.42 -0.28
CA ILE A 24 15.20 -30.08 0.25
C ILE A 24 16.42 -29.50 0.95
N VAL A 25 17.08 -30.28 1.80
CA VAL A 25 18.31 -29.86 2.49
C VAL A 25 19.38 -29.48 1.47
N LYS A 26 19.54 -30.27 0.40
CA LYS A 26 20.45 -29.97 -0.71
C LYS A 26 20.12 -28.65 -1.39
N ARG A 27 18.87 -28.41 -1.77
CA ARG A 27 18.47 -27.14 -2.40
C ARG A 27 18.73 -25.93 -1.52
N ILE A 28 18.43 -26.02 -0.22
CA ILE A 28 18.65 -24.93 0.72
C ILE A 28 20.14 -24.67 0.88
N ALA A 29 20.93 -25.74 0.96
CA ALA A 29 22.37 -25.65 1.14
C ALA A 29 23.11 -25.20 -0.13
N GLU A 30 22.65 -25.55 -1.33
CA GLU A 30 23.15 -25.00 -2.59
C GLU A 30 22.83 -23.51 -2.70
N ALA A 31 21.63 -23.08 -2.28
CA ALA A 31 21.28 -21.66 -2.24
C ALA A 31 22.13 -20.86 -1.22
N GLY A 32 22.59 -21.53 -0.15
CA GLY A 32 23.49 -20.97 0.85
C GLY A 32 24.98 -21.19 0.56
N ASP A 33 25.34 -21.82 -0.57
CA ASP A 33 26.71 -22.21 -0.93
C ASP A 33 27.45 -23.00 0.17
N VAL A 34 26.69 -23.84 0.89
CA VAL A 34 27.17 -24.65 2.02
C VAL A 34 26.99 -26.15 1.83
N TRP A 35 26.43 -26.60 0.70
CA TRP A 35 26.21 -28.04 0.44
C TRP A 35 27.50 -28.85 0.53
N GLU A 36 28.64 -28.29 0.11
CA GLU A 36 29.94 -28.95 0.19
C GLU A 36 30.34 -29.37 1.62
N TYR A 37 29.79 -28.71 2.64
CA TYR A 37 30.08 -28.97 4.06
C TYR A 37 29.14 -29.99 4.71
N ILE A 38 27.99 -30.30 4.08
CA ILE A 38 26.94 -31.15 4.67
C ILE A 38 26.58 -32.36 3.80
N ASP A 39 27.31 -32.60 2.70
CA ASP A 39 27.09 -33.73 1.80
C ASP A 39 27.45 -35.06 2.49
N PRO A 40 26.47 -35.94 2.79
CA PRO A 40 26.72 -37.19 3.51
C PRO A 40 27.52 -38.22 2.69
N ASN A 41 27.69 -38.00 1.38
CA ASN A 41 28.42 -38.91 0.50
C ASN A 41 29.92 -38.58 0.40
N LYS A 42 30.35 -37.43 0.91
CA LYS A 42 31.77 -37.05 0.93
C LYS A 42 32.42 -37.52 2.23
N PRO A 43 33.66 -38.04 2.20
CA PRO A 43 34.40 -38.30 3.44
C PRO A 43 34.58 -36.99 4.20
N ALA A 44 34.49 -37.03 5.53
CA ALA A 44 34.56 -35.86 6.40
C ALA A 44 35.89 -35.10 6.19
N ASN A 45 35.86 -34.11 5.31
CA ASN A 45 36.97 -33.21 5.04
C ASN A 45 36.94 -32.09 6.11
N PRO A 46 38.08 -31.60 6.62
CA PRO A 46 38.07 -30.51 7.59
C PRO A 46 37.44 -29.26 6.98
N LEU A 47 36.39 -28.75 7.64
CA LEU A 47 35.56 -27.63 7.18
C LEU A 47 36.43 -26.37 6.98
N GLN A 48 36.52 -25.84 5.76
CA GLN A 48 37.05 -24.49 5.54
C GLN A 48 36.02 -23.45 6.00
N LYS A 49 36.48 -22.45 6.77
CA LYS A 49 35.63 -21.39 7.29
C LYS A 49 35.19 -20.47 6.14
N PRO A 50 33.89 -20.13 6.00
CA PRO A 50 33.42 -19.24 4.94
C PRO A 50 34.12 -17.88 4.99
N VAL A 51 34.47 -17.33 3.83
CA VAL A 51 35.06 -15.99 3.71
C VAL A 51 33.97 -14.96 3.98
N GLN A 52 34.24 -14.03 4.90
CA GLN A 52 33.29 -12.96 5.23
C GLN A 52 33.04 -12.07 4.00
N PRO A 53 31.79 -11.77 3.64
CA PRO A 53 31.50 -10.89 2.51
C PRO A 53 32.06 -9.49 2.76
N THR A 54 32.78 -8.97 1.77
CA THR A 54 33.37 -7.62 1.84
C THR A 54 32.28 -6.57 1.72
N ARG A 55 32.22 -5.63 2.67
CA ARG A 55 31.30 -4.48 2.63
C ARG A 55 31.48 -3.74 1.30
N PRO A 56 30.41 -3.44 0.53
CA PRO A 56 30.55 -2.64 -0.68
C PRO A 56 31.20 -1.30 -0.32
N ALA A 57 32.21 -0.91 -1.08
CA ALA A 57 32.91 0.35 -0.86
C ALA A 57 31.92 1.52 -1.04
N PRO A 58 31.89 2.53 -0.15
CA PRO A 58 31.06 3.71 -0.33
C PRO A 58 31.53 4.48 -1.57
N THR A 59 30.71 4.47 -2.61
CA THR A 59 30.96 5.13 -3.90
C THR A 59 30.83 6.66 -3.74
N GLU A 60 31.75 7.40 -4.39
CA GLU A 60 31.80 8.87 -4.54
C GLU A 60 32.00 9.75 -3.30
N LEU A 61 31.21 9.60 -2.24
CA LEU A 61 31.26 10.52 -1.09
C LEU A 61 32.62 10.52 -0.38
N LEU A 62 33.31 9.39 -0.35
CA LEU A 62 34.63 9.25 0.27
C LEU A 62 35.70 10.14 -0.37
N TYR A 63 35.58 10.49 -1.66
CA TYR A 63 36.59 11.32 -2.34
C TYR A 63 36.50 12.79 -1.89
N HIS A 64 35.31 13.31 -1.59
CA HIS A 64 35.13 14.69 -1.10
C HIS A 64 35.56 14.88 0.37
N ILE A 65 35.62 13.78 1.12
CA ILE A 65 35.82 13.75 2.58
C ILE A 65 37.26 13.39 2.95
N LYS A 66 37.96 12.62 2.09
CA LYS A 66 39.28 12.04 2.36
C LYS A 66 40.37 13.05 2.71
N ASP A 67 40.33 14.23 2.12
CA ASP A 67 41.37 15.24 2.27
C ASP A 67 41.12 16.20 3.46
N LYS A 68 40.00 16.01 4.19
CA LYS A 68 39.61 16.87 5.31
C LYS A 68 40.13 16.33 6.63
N ALA A 69 40.89 17.17 7.34
CA ALA A 69 41.63 16.79 8.55
C ALA A 69 40.75 16.48 9.76
N THR A 70 39.54 17.04 9.84
CA THR A 70 38.64 16.85 10.98
C THR A 70 37.28 16.31 10.54
N VAL A 71 36.65 15.52 11.41
CA VAL A 71 35.26 15.04 11.22
C VAL A 71 34.29 16.21 11.08
N TYR A 72 34.55 17.34 11.75
CA TYR A 72 33.76 18.55 11.59
C TYR A 72 33.84 19.10 10.16
N ASP A 73 35.03 19.22 9.59
CA ASP A 73 35.23 19.72 8.22
C ASP A 73 34.65 18.77 7.18
N GLN A 74 34.72 17.46 7.44
CA GLN A 74 34.08 16.42 6.64
C GLN A 74 32.57 16.61 6.58
N ILE A 75 31.92 16.75 7.74
CA ILE A 75 30.47 16.95 7.85
C ILE A 75 30.07 18.32 7.28
N LYS A 76 30.87 19.37 7.51
CA LYS A 76 30.62 20.71 6.97
C LYS A 76 30.71 20.72 5.43
N THR A 77 31.71 20.05 4.86
CA THR A 77 31.85 19.90 3.39
C THR A 77 30.66 19.13 2.81
N LEU A 78 30.21 18.07 3.48
CA LEU A 78 29.00 17.34 3.07
C LEU A 78 27.74 18.20 3.21
N GLN A 79 27.63 18.99 4.27
CA GLN A 79 26.52 19.90 4.47
C GLN A 79 26.50 20.97 3.38
N GLU A 80 27.62 21.58 3.04
CA GLU A 80 27.69 22.59 1.96
C GLU A 80 27.36 22.00 0.58
N LEU A 81 27.74 20.74 0.31
CA LEU A 81 27.52 20.09 -0.99
C LEU A 81 26.10 19.52 -1.15
N TYR A 82 25.50 19.03 -0.07
CA TYR A 82 24.26 18.24 -0.12
C TYR A 82 23.13 18.81 0.72
N SER A 83 23.35 19.87 1.51
CA SER A 83 22.25 20.55 2.21
C SER A 83 21.28 21.08 1.17
N PRO A 84 20.00 20.68 1.22
CA PRO A 84 18.99 21.26 0.36
C PRO A 84 18.93 22.76 0.62
N THR A 85 19.25 23.57 -0.37
CA THR A 85 19.02 25.01 -0.30
C THR A 85 17.51 25.25 -0.23
N THR A 86 17.08 26.39 0.30
CA THR A 86 15.66 26.79 0.23
C THR A 86 15.09 26.69 -1.18
N SER A 87 15.87 27.11 -2.19
CA SER A 87 15.50 26.97 -3.60
C SER A 87 15.38 25.51 -4.07
N ASP A 88 16.25 24.62 -3.60
CA ASP A 88 16.15 23.18 -3.93
C ASP A 88 14.91 22.54 -3.29
N MET A 89 14.56 22.97 -2.08
CA MET A 89 13.34 22.53 -1.40
C MET A 89 12.08 23.03 -2.13
N GLU A 90 12.05 24.31 -2.52
CA GLU A 90 10.97 24.88 -3.33
C GLU A 90 10.79 24.13 -4.65
N TYR A 91 11.88 23.88 -5.38
CA TYR A 91 11.85 23.14 -6.64
C TYR A 91 11.31 21.72 -6.46
N ARG A 92 11.76 21.00 -5.42
CA ARG A 92 11.28 19.64 -5.13
C ARG A 92 9.79 19.64 -4.78
N VAL A 93 9.34 20.56 -3.94
CA VAL A 93 7.93 20.66 -3.55
C VAL A 93 7.06 21.07 -4.74
N GLN A 94 7.55 21.96 -5.60
CA GLN A 94 6.88 22.35 -6.84
C GLN A 94 6.71 21.14 -7.77
N LYS A 95 7.77 20.36 -7.99
CA LYS A 95 7.75 19.10 -8.76
C LYS A 95 6.77 18.08 -8.20
N ASP A 96 6.79 17.87 -6.88
CA ASP A 96 5.89 16.95 -6.19
C ASP A 96 4.43 17.39 -6.36
N TYR A 97 4.15 18.70 -6.25
CA TYR A 97 2.82 19.26 -6.46
C TYR A 97 2.35 19.13 -7.92
N GLU A 98 3.22 19.39 -8.89
CA GLU A 98 2.92 19.17 -10.32
C GLU A 98 2.57 17.72 -10.64
N ALA A 99 3.28 16.77 -10.04
CA ALA A 99 2.97 15.35 -10.17
C ALA A 99 1.62 15.01 -9.53
N ALA A 100 1.35 15.54 -8.33
CA ALA A 100 0.11 15.30 -7.61
C ALA A 100 -1.15 15.85 -8.32
N LYS A 101 -1.01 16.88 -9.16
CA LYS A 101 -2.10 17.43 -9.97
C LYS A 101 -2.70 16.44 -10.97
N VAL A 102 -1.98 15.39 -11.34
CA VAL A 102 -2.43 14.41 -12.33
C VAL A 102 -3.05 13.21 -11.63
N LEU A 103 -4.37 13.09 -11.74
CA LEU A 103 -5.07 11.90 -11.25
C LEU A 103 -5.00 10.77 -12.28
N HIS A 104 -4.22 9.74 -11.99
CA HIS A 104 -4.18 8.52 -12.80
C HIS A 104 -5.34 7.57 -12.47
N ALA A 105 -6.57 7.97 -12.79
CA ALA A 105 -7.82 7.28 -12.40
C ALA A 105 -7.91 5.78 -12.76
N ARG A 106 -7.14 5.31 -13.76
CA ARG A 106 -7.10 3.89 -14.17
C ARG A 106 -6.15 3.02 -13.33
N ARG A 107 -5.22 3.63 -12.59
CA ARG A 107 -4.13 2.93 -11.88
C ARG A 107 -4.11 3.24 -10.39
N ALA A 108 -4.48 4.46 -10.00
CA ALA A 108 -4.48 4.92 -8.63
C ALA A 108 -5.90 4.90 -8.03
N ASN A 109 -5.99 4.60 -6.73
CA ASN A 109 -7.19 4.81 -5.96
C ASN A 109 -7.42 6.31 -5.77
N VAL A 110 -8.65 6.77 -5.97
CA VAL A 110 -9.04 8.18 -5.84
C VAL A 110 -8.83 8.69 -4.42
N GLU A 111 -9.08 7.85 -3.40
CA GLU A 111 -8.90 8.26 -2.00
C GLU A 111 -7.42 8.49 -1.65
N ASP A 112 -6.56 7.56 -2.07
CA ASP A 112 -5.11 7.65 -1.87
C ASP A 112 -4.57 8.88 -2.59
N TRP A 113 -4.99 9.10 -3.84
CA TRP A 113 -4.61 10.29 -4.60
C TRP A 113 -5.07 11.60 -3.92
N CYS A 114 -6.28 11.66 -3.37
CA CYS A 114 -6.72 12.85 -2.63
C CYS A 114 -5.84 13.12 -1.40
N SER A 115 -5.35 12.09 -0.72
CA SER A 115 -4.43 12.23 0.40
C SER A 115 -3.05 12.72 -0.02
N GLU A 116 -2.53 12.22 -1.15
CA GLU A 116 -1.27 12.66 -1.75
C GLU A 116 -1.34 14.11 -2.19
N PHE A 117 -2.41 14.49 -2.89
CA PHE A 117 -2.66 15.87 -3.33
C PHE A 117 -2.73 16.84 -2.16
N LEU A 118 -3.45 16.49 -1.09
CA LEU A 118 -3.53 17.32 0.12
C LEU A 118 -2.17 17.47 0.81
N THR A 119 -1.36 16.41 0.81
CA THR A 119 -0.01 16.42 1.38
C THR A 119 0.94 17.28 0.55
N ALA A 120 0.88 17.21 -0.78
CA ALA A 120 1.66 18.07 -1.66
C ALA A 120 1.26 19.54 -1.52
N TYR A 121 -0.05 19.82 -1.44
CA TYR A 121 -0.58 21.16 -1.18
C TYR A 121 -0.10 21.72 0.16
N SER A 122 -0.14 20.95 1.25
CA SER A 122 0.25 21.44 2.57
C SER A 122 1.75 21.79 2.63
N ARG A 123 2.60 20.99 1.98
CA ARG A 123 4.03 21.28 1.82
C ARG A 123 4.27 22.54 1.00
N ALA A 124 3.57 22.70 -0.12
CA ALA A 124 3.67 23.89 -0.96
C ALA A 124 3.18 25.16 -0.24
N LYS A 125 2.13 25.04 0.59
CA LYS A 125 1.63 26.13 1.42
C LYS A 125 2.61 26.53 2.53
N GLN A 126 3.38 25.60 3.08
CA GLN A 126 4.41 25.90 4.09
C GLN A 126 5.58 26.71 3.52
N LEU A 127 5.85 26.60 2.21
CA LEU A 127 6.88 27.35 1.50
C LEU A 127 6.32 28.58 0.77
N ASP A 128 5.05 28.93 0.99
CA ASP A 128 4.35 30.05 0.33
C ASP A 128 4.49 30.08 -1.20
N LEU A 129 4.47 28.90 -1.83
CA LEU A 129 4.65 28.75 -3.28
C LEU A 129 3.51 29.42 -4.09
N PRO A 130 3.84 30.15 -5.17
CA PRO A 130 2.86 30.89 -5.96
C PRO A 130 1.83 30.00 -6.68
N GLU A 131 2.15 28.73 -6.93
CA GLU A 131 1.28 27.73 -7.55
C GLU A 131 0.02 27.46 -6.73
N VAL A 132 0.15 27.57 -5.41
CA VAL A 132 -0.89 27.19 -4.44
C VAL A 132 -1.66 28.40 -3.89
N HIS A 133 -1.24 29.61 -4.26
CA HIS A 133 -1.85 30.85 -3.79
C HIS A 133 -3.33 30.99 -4.20
N GLY A 134 -4.16 31.42 -3.25
CA GLY A 134 -5.60 31.65 -3.46
C GLY A 134 -6.36 30.38 -3.86
N PHE A 135 -7.12 30.47 -4.96
CA PHE A 135 -7.98 29.38 -5.45
C PHE A 135 -7.33 28.50 -6.54
N ARG A 136 -6.03 28.67 -6.82
CA ARG A 136 -5.32 27.90 -7.85
C ARG A 136 -5.37 26.38 -7.59
N ALA A 137 -5.08 25.96 -6.35
CA ALA A 137 -5.14 24.56 -5.97
C ALA A 137 -6.55 23.95 -6.06
N HIS A 138 -7.59 24.75 -5.81
CA HIS A 138 -8.98 24.33 -5.98
C HIS A 138 -9.31 24.03 -7.45
N LYS A 139 -8.84 24.90 -8.36
CA LYS A 139 -9.01 24.71 -9.81
C LYS A 139 -8.24 23.50 -10.33
N ASP A 140 -7.03 23.26 -9.79
CA ASP A 140 -6.24 22.06 -10.10
C ASP A 140 -6.95 20.79 -9.64
N LEU A 141 -7.46 20.76 -8.40
CA LEU A 141 -8.25 19.67 -7.85
C LEU A 141 -9.47 19.36 -8.73
N LEU A 142 -10.28 20.37 -9.04
CA LEU A 142 -11.49 20.21 -9.86
C LEU A 142 -11.18 19.71 -11.28
N ARG A 143 -10.06 20.13 -11.86
CA ARG A 143 -9.61 19.65 -13.17
C ARG A 143 -9.27 18.16 -13.15
N ALA A 144 -8.66 17.69 -12.08
CA ALA A 144 -8.35 16.28 -11.90
C ALA A 144 -9.63 15.46 -11.63
N ILE A 145 -10.52 15.93 -10.74
CA ILE A 145 -11.81 15.26 -10.44
C ILE A 145 -12.68 15.16 -11.69
N LYS A 146 -12.68 16.16 -12.58
CA LYS A 146 -13.44 16.13 -13.85
C LYS A 146 -13.13 14.88 -14.70
N GLN A 147 -11.95 14.29 -14.59
CA GLN A 147 -11.59 13.06 -15.31
C GLN A 147 -12.31 11.81 -14.76
N VAL A 148 -12.73 11.85 -13.50
CA VAL A 148 -13.46 10.77 -12.82
C VAL A 148 -14.96 11.05 -12.83
N ASP A 149 -15.36 12.24 -12.42
CA ASP A 149 -16.74 12.67 -12.31
C ASP A 149 -16.90 14.12 -12.79
N ALA A 150 -17.33 14.26 -14.04
CA ALA A 150 -17.54 15.57 -14.65
C ALA A 150 -18.74 16.32 -14.06
N ALA A 151 -19.77 15.61 -13.57
CA ALA A 151 -20.97 16.22 -13.02
C ALA A 151 -20.69 16.88 -11.67
N TYR A 152 -20.02 16.15 -10.77
CA TYR A 152 -19.58 16.70 -9.49
C TYR A 152 -18.59 17.85 -9.68
N ALA A 153 -17.61 17.71 -10.58
CA ALA A 153 -16.64 18.77 -10.85
C ALA A 153 -17.33 20.06 -11.32
N ALA A 154 -18.37 19.95 -12.16
CA ALA A 154 -19.13 21.12 -12.63
C ALA A 154 -19.91 21.81 -11.50
N SER A 155 -20.58 21.07 -10.62
CA SER A 155 -21.31 21.65 -9.49
C SER A 155 -20.37 22.32 -8.49
N ALA A 156 -19.29 21.63 -8.10
CA ALA A 156 -18.31 22.18 -7.17
C ALA A 156 -17.56 23.40 -7.75
N SER A 157 -17.36 23.45 -9.08
CA SER A 157 -16.76 24.62 -9.74
C SER A 157 -17.56 25.90 -9.52
N LEU A 158 -18.90 25.83 -9.53
CA LEU A 158 -19.75 27.01 -9.31
C LEU A 158 -19.56 27.60 -7.92
N ASP A 159 -19.48 26.75 -6.90
CA ASP A 159 -19.29 27.19 -5.51
C ASP A 159 -17.88 27.78 -5.30
N ILE A 160 -16.86 27.18 -5.92
CA ILE A 160 -15.49 27.72 -5.91
C ILE A 160 -15.39 29.05 -6.64
N PHE A 161 -16.08 29.24 -7.77
CA PHE A 161 -16.07 30.53 -8.47
C PHE A 161 -16.73 31.65 -7.65
N LYS A 162 -17.87 31.36 -6.99
CA LYS A 162 -18.50 32.33 -6.07
C LYS A 162 -17.58 32.67 -4.90
N ALA A 163 -16.90 31.66 -4.33
CA ALA A 163 -15.95 31.89 -3.25
C ALA A 163 -14.73 32.72 -3.71
N GLU A 164 -14.23 32.47 -4.91
CA GLU A 164 -13.13 33.23 -5.51
C GLU A 164 -13.51 34.68 -5.81
N GLU A 165 -14.72 34.93 -6.31
CA GLU A 165 -15.23 36.28 -6.54
C GLU A 165 -15.29 37.09 -5.24
N ASN A 166 -15.88 36.50 -4.19
CA ASN A 166 -15.95 37.11 -2.86
C ASN A 166 -14.57 37.39 -2.26
N TRP A 167 -13.60 36.49 -2.47
CA TRP A 167 -12.22 36.67 -2.01
C TRP A 167 -11.46 37.70 -2.84
N ASN A 168 -11.74 37.81 -4.14
CA ASN A 168 -11.14 38.83 -5.00
C ASN A 168 -11.56 40.25 -4.62
N SER A 169 -12.77 40.42 -4.08
CA SER A 169 -13.21 41.70 -3.52
C SER A 169 -12.37 42.13 -2.30
N ASP A 170 -11.88 41.18 -1.51
CA ASP A 170 -11.06 41.45 -0.34
C ASP A 170 -10.04 40.34 -0.07
N ARG A 171 -8.88 40.45 -0.72
CA ARG A 171 -7.80 39.45 -0.64
C ARG A 171 -7.13 39.38 0.73
N SER A 172 -7.39 40.35 1.61
CA SER A 172 -6.86 40.36 2.97
C SER A 172 -7.61 39.39 3.89
N LYS A 173 -8.85 39.03 3.52
CA LYS A 173 -9.65 38.09 4.29
C LYS A 173 -9.18 36.65 4.07
N PRO A 174 -9.12 35.83 5.15
CA PRO A 174 -8.84 34.41 5.01
C PRO A 174 -9.96 33.72 4.23
N ILE A 175 -9.61 32.67 3.50
CA ILE A 175 -10.59 31.86 2.77
C ILE A 175 -11.56 31.22 3.78
N PRO A 176 -12.89 31.38 3.60
CA PRO A 176 -13.89 30.79 4.49
C PRO A 176 -13.71 29.27 4.62
N HIS A 177 -13.94 28.71 5.81
CA HIS A 177 -13.71 27.28 6.10
C HIS A 177 -14.35 26.33 5.07
N GLN A 178 -15.59 26.61 4.65
CA GLN A 178 -16.32 25.83 3.64
C GLN A 178 -15.65 25.81 2.26
N SER A 179 -14.88 26.85 1.93
CA SER A 179 -14.20 27.01 0.65
C SER A 179 -12.70 26.71 0.76
N GLN A 180 -12.23 26.16 1.89
CA GLN A 180 -10.86 25.70 2.03
C GLN A 180 -10.67 24.35 1.35
N LEU A 181 -9.48 24.15 0.77
CA LEU A 181 -9.17 22.96 0.00
C LEU A 181 -9.38 21.64 0.77
N PRO A 182 -8.98 21.52 2.06
CA PRO A 182 -9.23 20.30 2.82
C PRO A 182 -10.72 20.00 2.97
N THR A 183 -11.56 21.03 3.14
CA THR A 183 -13.01 20.89 3.26
C THR A 183 -13.62 20.41 1.96
N VAL A 184 -13.22 21.00 0.84
CA VAL A 184 -13.67 20.61 -0.52
C VAL A 184 -13.26 19.16 -0.84
N ILE A 185 -12.04 18.76 -0.48
CA ILE A 185 -11.59 17.36 -0.62
C ILE A 185 -12.41 16.44 0.29
N ALA A 186 -12.70 16.82 1.53
CA ALA A 186 -13.51 16.02 2.44
C ALA A 186 -14.95 15.84 1.94
N GLU A 187 -15.56 16.88 1.38
CA GLU A 187 -16.88 16.83 0.75
C GLU A 187 -16.87 15.90 -0.47
N TYR A 188 -15.85 16.03 -1.34
CA TYR A 188 -15.67 15.13 -2.47
C TYR A 188 -15.50 13.68 -2.03
N LEU A 189 -14.67 13.39 -1.03
CA LEU A 189 -14.49 12.02 -0.53
C LEU A 189 -15.77 11.44 0.07
N ARG A 190 -16.56 12.26 0.79
CA ARG A 190 -17.89 11.84 1.29
C ARG A 190 -18.83 11.51 0.14
N TYR A 191 -18.90 12.36 -0.87
CA TYR A 191 -19.68 12.12 -2.09
C TYR A 191 -19.20 10.85 -2.81
N TYR A 192 -17.90 10.73 -3.03
CA TYR A 192 -17.29 9.62 -3.76
C TYR A 192 -17.56 8.27 -3.07
N ARG A 193 -17.47 8.21 -1.74
CA ARG A 193 -17.78 7.02 -0.95
C ARG A 193 -19.25 6.61 -1.02
N THR A 194 -20.18 7.56 -1.14
CA THR A 194 -21.62 7.26 -1.22
C THR A 194 -22.06 6.88 -2.62
N THR A 195 -21.47 7.49 -3.66
CA THR A 195 -21.85 7.26 -5.06
C THR A 195 -21.10 6.10 -5.71
N TYR A 196 -19.79 6.02 -5.49
CA TYR A 196 -18.91 5.00 -6.06
C TYR A 196 -18.58 3.89 -5.08
N SER A 197 -19.30 3.79 -3.95
CA SER A 197 -19.18 2.68 -3.01
C SER A 197 -19.17 1.38 -3.82
N ARG A 198 -18.00 0.75 -3.89
CA ARG A 198 -17.91 -0.61 -4.42
C ARG A 198 -18.92 -1.39 -3.60
N LYS A 199 -19.74 -2.23 -4.23
CA LYS A 199 -20.41 -3.31 -3.49
C LYS A 199 -19.31 -4.09 -2.81
N VAL A 200 -18.95 -3.70 -1.59
CA VAL A 200 -18.16 -4.52 -0.71
C VAL A 200 -19.09 -5.71 -0.56
N ASN A 201 -18.68 -6.87 -1.05
CA ASN A 201 -19.23 -8.11 -0.53
C ASN A 201 -18.86 -8.07 0.95
N ILE A 202 -19.74 -7.47 1.76
CA ILE A 202 -19.71 -7.59 3.20
C ILE A 202 -20.00 -9.07 3.43
N HIS A 203 -18.95 -9.90 3.40
CA HIS A 203 -19.00 -11.19 4.03
C HIS A 203 -19.26 -10.90 5.50
N GLY A 204 -20.49 -11.21 5.93
CA GLY A 204 -21.12 -10.84 7.20
C GLY A 204 -20.19 -10.80 8.42
N GLY A 205 -19.69 -9.60 8.71
CA GLY A 205 -18.92 -9.28 9.91
C GLY A 205 -19.40 -7.98 10.55
N ALA A 206 -20.68 -7.66 10.43
CA ALA A 206 -21.30 -6.59 11.22
C ALA A 206 -21.81 -7.22 12.52
N PHE A 207 -21.18 -6.89 13.64
CA PHE A 207 -21.65 -7.26 14.97
C PHE A 207 -23.09 -6.75 15.14
N GLY A 208 -24.05 -7.67 15.25
CA GLY A 208 -25.45 -7.34 15.46
C GLY A 208 -25.66 -6.82 16.87
N ALA A 209 -25.78 -5.51 17.03
CA ALA A 209 -26.32 -4.92 18.25
C ALA A 209 -27.84 -5.10 18.25
N THR A 210 -28.36 -6.00 19.07
CA THR A 210 -29.79 -6.13 19.36
C THR A 210 -30.22 -4.95 20.24
N ILE A 211 -30.67 -3.85 19.64
CA ILE A 211 -31.40 -2.82 20.39
C ILE A 211 -32.85 -3.31 20.53
N SER A 212 -33.27 -3.51 21.78
CA SER A 212 -34.65 -3.84 22.17
C SER A 212 -35.18 -5.24 21.83
N GLY A 213 -34.32 -6.26 21.72
CA GLY A 213 -34.74 -7.68 21.79
C GLY A 213 -35.73 -8.17 20.71
N GLN A 214 -35.97 -7.38 19.66
CA GLN A 214 -36.82 -7.77 18.54
C GLN A 214 -35.96 -8.38 17.43
N PRO A 215 -36.28 -9.58 16.92
CA PRO A 215 -35.58 -10.15 15.79
C PRO A 215 -35.76 -9.27 14.55
N SER A 216 -34.67 -9.04 13.83
CA SER A 216 -34.64 -8.30 12.57
C SER A 216 -35.71 -8.82 11.59
N PRO A 217 -36.49 -7.95 10.92
CA PRO A 217 -37.48 -8.35 9.91
C PRO A 217 -36.85 -8.92 8.64
N TYR A 218 -35.51 -8.86 8.52
CA TYR A 218 -34.79 -9.64 7.55
C TYR A 218 -34.73 -11.09 8.02
N VAL A 219 -35.79 -11.82 7.69
CA VAL A 219 -35.77 -13.28 7.59
C VAL A 219 -34.61 -13.62 6.65
N ASN A 220 -33.45 -13.91 7.24
CA ASN A 220 -32.45 -14.74 6.57
C ASN A 220 -33.21 -16.01 6.25
N LYS A 221 -33.60 -16.17 4.97
CA LYS A 221 -33.86 -17.49 4.41
C LYS A 221 -32.60 -18.28 4.74
N LYS A 222 -32.64 -19.07 5.82
CA LYS A 222 -31.82 -20.26 5.92
C LYS A 222 -32.08 -20.95 4.60
N ARG A 223 -31.11 -20.88 3.68
CA ARG A 223 -31.17 -21.68 2.48
C ARG A 223 -31.24 -23.11 3.03
N SER A 224 -32.43 -23.70 2.92
CA SER A 224 -32.57 -25.14 2.90
C SER A 224 -31.48 -25.61 1.95
N ARG A 225 -30.59 -26.44 2.48
CA ARG A 225 -29.50 -27.01 1.70
C ARG A 225 -30.16 -28.02 0.77
N ASP A 226 -30.70 -27.51 -0.33
CA ASP A 226 -31.37 -28.34 -1.32
C ASP A 226 -30.36 -29.35 -1.86
N GLU A 227 -30.80 -30.60 -1.80
CA GLU A 227 -30.17 -31.90 -2.03
C GLU A 227 -29.56 -32.11 -3.44
N ALA A 228 -29.41 -31.06 -4.25
CA ALA A 228 -29.19 -31.19 -5.69
C ALA A 228 -27.81 -30.76 -6.20
N THR A 229 -26.93 -30.21 -5.37
CA THR A 229 -25.56 -29.84 -5.79
C THR A 229 -24.54 -30.83 -5.28
N LYS A 230 -24.25 -31.87 -6.09
CA LYS A 230 -23.13 -32.77 -5.84
C LYS A 230 -21.81 -31.97 -5.85
N PRO A 231 -20.89 -32.19 -4.90
CA PRO A 231 -19.60 -31.52 -4.90
C PRO A 231 -18.80 -31.92 -6.15
N THR A 232 -18.19 -30.94 -6.82
CA THR A 232 -17.42 -31.13 -8.06
C THR A 232 -16.10 -31.87 -7.87
N LYS A 233 -15.71 -32.13 -6.60
CA LYS A 233 -14.50 -32.88 -6.25
C LYS A 233 -14.82 -33.85 -5.10
N PRO A 234 -14.26 -35.07 -5.11
CA PRO A 234 -14.37 -35.98 -3.97
C PRO A 234 -13.70 -35.36 -2.75
N CYS A 235 -14.27 -35.61 -1.57
CA CYS A 235 -13.69 -35.22 -0.30
C CYS A 235 -12.40 -36.02 -0.05
N LEU A 236 -11.50 -35.53 0.83
CA LEU A 236 -10.21 -36.20 1.12
C LEU A 236 -10.36 -37.61 1.72
N CYS A 237 -11.52 -37.92 2.29
CA CYS A 237 -11.85 -39.27 2.77
C CYS A 237 -12.26 -40.25 1.65
N GLY A 238 -12.35 -39.80 0.39
CA GLY A 238 -12.71 -40.61 -0.77
C GLY A 238 -14.18 -40.52 -1.19
N ASP A 239 -15.06 -40.03 -0.31
CA ASP A 239 -16.50 -39.94 -0.58
C ASP A 239 -16.93 -38.59 -1.19
N SER A 240 -18.07 -38.59 -1.87
CA SER A 240 -18.64 -37.39 -2.52
C SER A 240 -19.52 -36.58 -1.56
N HIS A 241 -18.89 -35.80 -0.68
CA HIS A 241 -19.58 -34.83 0.18
C HIS A 241 -18.76 -33.53 0.33
N PHE A 242 -19.39 -32.47 0.85
CA PHE A 242 -18.69 -31.23 1.13
C PHE A 242 -17.80 -31.37 2.37
N TRP A 243 -16.63 -30.72 2.36
CA TRP A 243 -15.64 -30.76 3.45
C TRP A 243 -16.25 -30.68 4.87
N GLY A 244 -17.14 -29.73 5.14
CA GLY A 244 -17.77 -29.57 6.46
C GLY A 244 -18.83 -30.62 6.84
N GLN A 245 -19.09 -31.62 6.00
CA GLN A 245 -19.95 -32.78 6.29
C GLN A 245 -19.15 -34.08 6.38
N CYS A 246 -17.81 -34.00 6.38
CA CYS A 246 -16.97 -35.20 6.45
C CYS A 246 -17.01 -35.81 7.86
N PRO A 247 -17.36 -37.10 8.00
CA PRO A 247 -17.36 -37.79 9.29
C PRO A 247 -15.99 -37.83 9.98
N TYR A 248 -14.92 -37.65 9.20
CA TYR A 248 -13.53 -37.75 9.66
C TYR A 248 -12.90 -36.39 9.99
N ILE A 249 -13.66 -35.30 9.88
CA ILE A 249 -13.19 -33.97 10.23
C ILE A 249 -13.89 -33.56 11.51
N ASP A 250 -13.09 -33.41 12.56
CA ASP A 250 -13.58 -32.82 13.80
C ASP A 250 -13.78 -31.31 13.57
N THR A 251 -15.04 -30.90 13.46
CA THR A 251 -15.40 -29.49 13.28
C THR A 251 -15.40 -28.71 14.60
N ALA A 252 -14.99 -29.34 15.70
CA ALA A 252 -14.84 -28.72 17.02
C ALA A 252 -13.37 -28.36 17.32
N LEU A 253 -12.85 -27.34 16.64
CA LEU A 253 -11.68 -26.56 17.06
C LEU A 253 -11.98 -25.07 16.92
#